data_AF-A0AAD5VDV9-F1
#
_entry.id   AF-A0AAD5VDV9-F1
#
_cell.length_a   1.000
_cell.length_b   1.000
_cell.length_c   1.000
_cell.angle_alpha   90.00
_cell.angle_beta   90.00
_cell.angle_gamma   90.00
#
_symmetry.space_group_name_H-M   'P 1'
#
loop_
_entity.id
_entity.type
_entity.pdbx_description
1 polymer ?
#
loop_
_entity_poly.entity_id
_entity_poly.type
_entity_poly.pdbx_seq_one_letter_code
_entity_poly.pdbx_strand_id
1 'polypeptide(L)'
;MALHALSQCTAKILLSFQQDESTFDSDWTVFRSFAQLGMEERAKGGWLGDAEPDRETWRKAYQLYVQAFREPTAAGDKKKLSRLLKKPLPKEVADDIFTYDAFLWGLGRMSLSNLEAHGGLYVLHSHLNHSCSPNVSVRHLEQRTALSRITLVARRDLSPGEELFITYVNPDLPLEQRRRQLLEWGFGDCLCSRCLEEEKAPSLVAAGKESNDLERELKAGLGVL
;
A
#
# COMPACT_ATOMS: atom_id res chain seq x y z
N MET A 1 -9.54 2.06 -0.89
CA MET A 1 -8.49 2.81 -1.64
C MET A 1 -7.64 1.89 -2.53
N ALA A 2 -7.22 0.71 -2.05
CA ALA A 2 -6.41 -0.23 -2.84
C ALA A 2 -7.00 -0.61 -4.22
N LEU A 3 -8.31 -0.88 -4.30
CA LEU A 3 -8.99 -1.15 -5.59
C LEU A 3 -8.92 0.04 -6.56
N HIS A 4 -9.01 1.27 -6.06
CA HIS A 4 -8.88 2.46 -6.88
C HIS A 4 -7.46 2.61 -7.43
N ALA A 5 -6.44 2.46 -6.56
CA ALA A 5 -5.04 2.50 -6.97
C ALA A 5 -4.73 1.41 -8.00
N LEU A 6 -5.22 0.18 -7.79
CA LEU A 6 -5.08 -0.93 -8.73
C LEU A 6 -5.72 -0.58 -10.08
N SER A 7 -6.94 -0.04 -10.07
CA SER A 7 -7.65 0.35 -11.28
C SER A 7 -6.90 1.44 -12.06
N GLN A 8 -6.31 2.43 -11.37
CA GLN A 8 -5.51 3.47 -12.01
C GLN A 8 -4.21 2.92 -12.60
N CYS A 9 -3.52 2.03 -11.88
CA CYS A 9 -2.31 1.38 -12.39
C CYS A 9 -2.62 0.53 -13.63
N THR A 10 -3.69 -0.27 -13.58
CA THR A 10 -4.14 -1.06 -14.72
C THR A 10 -4.51 -0.19 -15.90
N ALA A 11 -5.29 0.87 -15.70
CA ALA A 11 -5.63 1.82 -16.76
C ALA A 11 -4.37 2.43 -17.40
N LYS A 12 -3.39 2.81 -16.59
CA LYS A 12 -2.12 3.37 -17.05
C LYS A 12 -1.35 2.37 -17.91
N ILE A 13 -1.19 1.12 -17.45
CA ILE A 13 -0.49 0.05 -18.18
C ILE A 13 -1.19 -0.26 -19.51
N LEU A 14 -2.52 -0.35 -19.50
CA LEU A 14 -3.31 -0.61 -20.70
C LEU A 14 -3.16 0.52 -21.72
N LEU A 15 -3.16 1.78 -21.27
CA LEU A 15 -3.01 2.95 -22.15
C LEU A 15 -1.58 3.13 -22.65
N SER A 16 -0.56 2.91 -21.80
CA SER A 16 0.84 3.02 -22.22
C SER A 16 1.18 1.99 -23.29
N PHE A 17 0.66 0.76 -23.17
CA PHE A 17 0.79 -0.29 -24.20
C PHE A 17 0.25 0.14 -25.57
N GLN A 18 -0.80 0.98 -25.61
CA GLN A 18 -1.34 1.49 -26.87
C GLN A 18 -0.44 2.55 -27.49
N GLN A 19 0.19 3.39 -26.66
CA GLN A 19 0.99 4.54 -27.08
C GLN A 19 2.38 4.13 -27.53
N ASP A 20 3.18 3.57 -26.62
CA ASP A 20 4.61 3.36 -26.81
C ASP A 20 5.13 2.16 -26.00
N GLU A 21 5.96 1.34 -26.62
CA GLU A 21 6.48 0.10 -26.03
C GLU A 21 7.50 0.39 -24.91
N SER A 22 8.32 1.43 -25.05
CA SER A 22 9.31 1.80 -24.03
C SER A 22 8.66 2.35 -22.75
N THR A 23 7.59 3.12 -22.90
CA THR A 23 6.80 3.65 -21.79
C THR A 23 6.05 2.52 -21.08
N PHE A 24 5.51 1.56 -21.85
CA PHE A 24 4.91 0.36 -21.30
C PHE A 24 5.91 -0.45 -20.47
N ASP A 25 7.10 -0.73 -20.99
CA ASP A 25 8.12 -1.50 -20.27
C ASP A 25 8.54 -0.83 -18.96
N SER A 26 8.69 0.50 -18.97
CA SER A 26 8.98 1.27 -17.77
C SER A 26 7.85 1.18 -16.75
N ASP A 27 6.61 1.41 -17.16
CA ASP A 27 5.44 1.36 -16.25
C ASP A 27 5.19 -0.07 -15.74
N TRP A 28 5.39 -1.08 -16.58
CA TRP A 28 5.27 -2.48 -16.22
C TRP A 28 6.35 -2.89 -15.21
N THR A 29 7.59 -2.43 -15.41
CA THR A 29 8.68 -2.66 -14.46
C THR A 29 8.37 -2.05 -13.09
N VAL A 30 7.88 -0.81 -13.06
CA VAL A 30 7.45 -0.15 -11.81
C VAL A 30 6.30 -0.93 -11.16
N PHE A 31 5.30 -1.35 -11.93
CA PHE A 31 4.19 -2.11 -11.37
C PHE A 31 4.65 -3.44 -10.74
N ARG A 32 5.63 -4.13 -11.33
CA ARG A 32 6.17 -5.38 -10.78
C ARG A 32 7.16 -5.17 -9.63
N SER A 33 7.79 -4.00 -9.51
CA SER A 33 8.80 -3.73 -8.48
C SER A 33 8.19 -3.49 -7.10
N PHE A 34 6.90 -3.19 -7.01
CA PHE A 34 6.22 -3.07 -5.72
C PHE A 34 6.19 -4.38 -4.95
N ALA A 35 6.24 -4.28 -3.62
CA ALA A 35 6.10 -5.42 -2.72
C ALA A 35 4.77 -6.15 -2.95
N GLN A 36 4.80 -7.47 -2.96
CA GLN A 36 3.66 -8.32 -3.29
C GLN A 36 3.39 -9.29 -2.15
N LEU A 37 2.15 -9.32 -1.69
CA LEU A 37 1.61 -10.30 -0.75
C LEU A 37 0.16 -10.50 -1.14
N GLY A 38 -0.29 -11.74 -1.25
CA GLY A 38 -1.68 -12.01 -1.60
C GLY A 38 -2.63 -11.51 -0.50
N MET A 39 -3.83 -11.05 -0.87
CA MET A 39 -4.86 -10.69 0.13
C MET A 39 -5.21 -11.86 1.08
N GLU A 40 -5.12 -13.10 0.59
CA GLU A 40 -5.29 -14.29 1.43
C GLU A 40 -4.14 -14.52 2.41
N GLU A 41 -2.91 -14.25 2.00
CA GLU A 41 -1.73 -14.36 2.87
C GLU A 41 -1.77 -13.26 3.95
N ARG A 42 -2.18 -12.05 3.55
CA ARG A 42 -2.41 -10.95 4.48
C ARG A 42 -3.52 -11.25 5.50
N ALA A 43 -4.58 -11.94 5.08
CA ALA A 43 -5.63 -12.38 6.00
C ALA A 43 -5.13 -13.40 7.03
N LYS A 44 -4.21 -14.30 6.63
CA LYS A 44 -3.56 -15.25 7.56
C LYS A 44 -2.62 -14.58 8.56
N GLY A 45 -2.03 -13.44 8.21
CA GLY A 45 -1.15 -12.65 9.08
C GLY A 45 -1.83 -11.95 10.26
N GLY A 46 -3.12 -12.23 10.54
CA GLY A 46 -3.84 -11.68 11.68
C GLY A 46 -4.42 -10.28 11.45
N TRP A 47 -4.42 -9.76 10.22
CA TRP A 47 -5.04 -8.47 9.85
C TRP A 47 -6.54 -8.42 10.17
N LEU A 48 -7.25 -9.55 9.99
CA LEU A 48 -8.66 -9.65 10.36
C LEU A 48 -8.89 -10.06 11.83
N GLY A 49 -7.83 -10.31 12.61
CA GLY A 49 -7.98 -10.99 13.90
C GLY A 49 -8.67 -12.35 13.71
N ASP A 50 -9.79 -12.57 14.39
CA ASP A 50 -10.62 -13.78 14.28
C ASP A 50 -11.68 -13.72 13.16
N ALA A 51 -11.76 -12.61 12.41
CA ALA A 51 -12.74 -12.48 11.35
C ALA A 51 -12.29 -13.23 10.07
N GLU A 52 -13.24 -13.89 9.41
CA GLU A 52 -12.96 -14.53 8.12
C GLU A 52 -12.83 -13.48 7.01
N PRO A 53 -11.89 -13.66 6.06
CA PRO A 53 -11.77 -12.75 4.92
C PRO A 53 -13.08 -12.74 4.13
N ASP A 54 -13.61 -11.55 3.86
CA ASP A 54 -14.82 -11.37 3.06
C ASP A 54 -14.52 -11.64 1.57
N ARG A 55 -14.45 -12.93 1.26
CA ARG A 55 -14.23 -13.47 -0.09
C ARG A 55 -15.38 -13.13 -1.03
N GLU A 56 -16.58 -12.88 -0.50
CA GLU A 56 -17.73 -12.50 -1.32
C GLU A 56 -17.54 -11.09 -1.90
N THR A 57 -17.09 -10.15 -1.06
CA THR A 57 -16.74 -8.80 -1.50
C THR A 57 -15.58 -8.81 -2.49
N TRP A 58 -14.56 -9.64 -2.30
CA TRP A 58 -13.45 -9.75 -3.27
C TRP A 58 -13.90 -10.29 -4.62
N ARG A 59 -14.78 -11.30 -4.65
CA ARG A 59 -15.36 -11.82 -5.91
C ARG A 59 -16.21 -10.79 -6.63
N LYS A 60 -17.06 -10.06 -5.89
CA LYS A 60 -17.86 -8.95 -6.45
C LYS A 60 -16.96 -7.85 -7.03
N ALA A 61 -15.92 -7.45 -6.30
CA ALA A 61 -14.96 -6.45 -6.78
C ALA A 61 -14.21 -6.92 -8.04
N TYR A 62 -13.80 -8.19 -8.09
CA TYR A 62 -13.18 -8.78 -9.28
C TYR A 62 -14.12 -8.78 -10.49
N GLN A 63 -15.39 -9.16 -10.31
CA GLN A 63 -16.38 -9.12 -11.39
C GLN A 63 -16.54 -7.70 -11.96
N LEU A 64 -16.64 -6.69 -11.09
CA LEU A 64 -16.73 -5.29 -11.51
C LEU A 64 -15.45 -4.82 -12.19
N TYR A 65 -14.28 -5.26 -11.72
CA TYR A 65 -12.99 -4.94 -12.32
C TYR A 65 -12.87 -5.51 -13.74
N VAL A 66 -13.22 -6.78 -13.96
CA VAL A 66 -13.22 -7.39 -15.30
C VAL A 66 -14.25 -6.72 -16.21
N GLN A 67 -15.43 -6.37 -15.69
CA GLN A 67 -16.44 -5.62 -16.44
C GLN A 67 -15.93 -4.24 -16.87
N ALA A 68 -15.17 -3.54 -16.04
CA ALA A 68 -14.64 -2.23 -16.37
C ALA A 68 -13.57 -2.27 -17.47
N PHE A 69 -12.68 -3.27 -17.45
CA PHE A 69 -11.47 -3.26 -18.28
C PHE A 69 -11.49 -4.24 -19.46
N ARG A 70 -12.35 -5.26 -19.46
CA ARG A 70 -12.39 -6.31 -20.50
C ARG A 70 -13.76 -6.41 -21.17
N GLU A 71 -14.83 -6.53 -20.38
CA GLU A 71 -16.19 -6.78 -20.89
C GLU A 71 -17.25 -5.85 -20.26
N PRO A 72 -17.34 -4.58 -20.70
CA PRO A 72 -18.37 -3.66 -20.22
C PRO A 72 -19.76 -4.20 -20.53
N THR A 73 -20.68 -4.16 -19.57
CA THR A 73 -22.06 -4.62 -19.76
C THR A 73 -22.85 -3.70 -20.70
N ALA A 74 -22.54 -2.39 -20.71
CA ALA A 74 -23.18 -1.41 -21.57
C ALA A 74 -22.57 -1.39 -22.99
N ALA A 75 -23.42 -1.47 -24.02
CA ALA A 75 -23.00 -1.43 -25.43
C ALA A 75 -22.24 -0.15 -25.82
N GLY A 76 -22.59 0.98 -25.19
CA GLY A 76 -21.89 2.27 -25.39
C GLY A 76 -20.44 2.25 -24.90
N ASP A 77 -20.17 1.55 -23.80
CA ASP A 77 -18.83 1.48 -23.22
C ASP A 77 -17.98 0.42 -23.91
N LYS A 78 -18.57 -0.68 -24.40
CA LYS A 78 -17.88 -1.62 -25.31
C LYS A 78 -17.29 -0.90 -26.53
N LYS A 79 -18.04 0.03 -27.12
CA LYS A 79 -17.60 0.82 -28.28
C LYS A 79 -16.50 1.84 -27.94
N LYS A 80 -16.49 2.38 -26.71
CA LYS A 80 -15.40 3.25 -26.25
C LYS A 80 -14.14 2.44 -25.96
N LEU A 81 -14.27 1.31 -25.28
CA LEU A 81 -13.14 0.44 -24.94
C LEU A 81 -12.44 -0.09 -26.19
N SER A 82 -13.19 -0.54 -27.21
CA SER A 82 -12.60 -1.00 -28.47
C SER A 82 -11.93 0.11 -29.29
N ARG A 83 -12.28 1.38 -29.04
CA ARG A 83 -11.58 2.53 -29.63
C ARG A 83 -10.28 2.88 -28.90
N LEU A 84 -10.24 2.64 -27.58
CA LEU A 84 -9.08 2.91 -26.73
C LEU A 84 -8.04 1.79 -26.81
N LEU A 85 -8.46 0.54 -26.76
CA LEU A 85 -7.60 -0.65 -26.77
C LEU A 85 -7.61 -1.30 -28.17
N LYS A 86 -6.75 -0.82 -29.07
CA LYS A 86 -6.65 -1.33 -30.45
C LYS A 86 -5.65 -2.48 -30.58
N LYS A 87 -4.55 -2.42 -29.82
CA LYS A 87 -3.54 -3.48 -29.76
C LYS A 87 -3.93 -4.53 -28.72
N PRO A 88 -3.97 -5.83 -29.06
CA PRO A 88 -4.21 -6.88 -28.09
C PRO A 88 -3.00 -6.98 -27.15
N LEU A 89 -3.27 -7.06 -25.85
CA LEU A 89 -2.20 -7.26 -24.85
C LEU A 89 -1.56 -8.64 -25.03
N PRO A 90 -0.27 -8.78 -24.70
CA PRO A 90 0.37 -10.08 -24.58
C PRO A 90 -0.41 -10.95 -23.59
N LYS A 91 -0.55 -12.24 -23.90
CA LYS A 91 -1.34 -13.17 -23.09
C LYS A 91 -0.83 -13.23 -21.64
N GLU A 92 0.49 -13.19 -21.45
CA GLU A 92 1.14 -13.18 -20.13
C GLU A 92 0.70 -11.99 -19.28
N VAL A 93 0.72 -10.79 -19.86
CA VAL A 93 0.31 -9.55 -19.17
C VAL A 93 -1.19 -9.57 -18.87
N ALA A 94 -2.00 -10.11 -19.78
CA ALA A 94 -3.43 -10.25 -19.54
C ALA A 94 -3.74 -11.24 -18.40
N ASP A 95 -3.01 -12.35 -18.33
CA ASP A 95 -3.16 -13.35 -17.28
C ASP A 95 -2.69 -12.79 -15.92
N ASP A 96 -1.61 -12.00 -15.91
CA ASP A 96 -1.06 -11.33 -14.72
C ASP A 96 -1.89 -10.13 -14.20
N ILE A 97 -2.92 -9.70 -14.94
CA ILE A 97 -3.79 -8.57 -14.56
C ILE A 97 -5.23 -9.01 -14.33
N PHE A 98 -5.73 -9.94 -15.13
CA PHE A 98 -7.16 -10.28 -15.19
C PHE A 98 -7.52 -11.64 -14.61
N THR A 99 -6.58 -12.45 -14.15
CA THR A 99 -6.93 -13.66 -13.38
C THR A 99 -7.38 -13.28 -11.96
N TYR A 100 -8.20 -14.13 -11.34
CA TYR A 100 -8.68 -13.88 -9.97
C TYR A 100 -7.52 -13.81 -8.98
N ASP A 101 -6.54 -14.70 -9.12
CA ASP A 101 -5.35 -14.70 -8.28
C ASP A 101 -4.55 -13.41 -8.51
N ALA A 102 -4.27 -13.04 -9.76
CA ALA A 102 -3.59 -11.78 -10.07
C ALA A 102 -4.31 -10.55 -9.49
N PHE A 103 -5.64 -10.53 -9.49
CA PHE A 103 -6.41 -9.46 -8.87
C PHE A 103 -6.19 -9.40 -7.36
N LEU A 104 -6.20 -10.54 -6.65
CA LEU A 104 -5.90 -10.58 -5.22
C LEU A 104 -4.46 -10.16 -4.93
N TRP A 105 -3.50 -10.60 -5.74
CA TRP A 105 -2.11 -10.18 -5.64
C TRP A 105 -1.94 -8.68 -5.93
N GLY A 106 -2.64 -8.14 -6.91
CA GLY A 106 -2.65 -6.71 -7.25
C GLY A 106 -3.27 -5.87 -6.13
N LEU A 107 -4.38 -6.31 -5.54
CA LEU A 107 -4.98 -5.66 -4.38
C LEU A 107 -4.03 -5.64 -3.17
N GLY A 108 -3.37 -6.77 -2.89
CA GLY A 108 -2.39 -6.87 -1.83
C GLY A 108 -1.18 -5.96 -2.09
N ARG A 109 -0.64 -5.96 -3.32
CA ARG A 109 0.43 -5.06 -3.77
C ARG A 109 0.10 -3.60 -3.51
N MET A 110 -1.09 -3.14 -3.91
CA MET A 110 -1.53 -1.76 -3.67
C MET A 110 -1.75 -1.46 -2.19
N SER A 111 -2.16 -2.44 -1.40
CA SER A 111 -2.33 -2.30 0.05
C SER A 111 -0.99 -2.22 0.79
N LEU A 112 0.06 -2.86 0.26
CA LEU A 112 1.42 -2.83 0.81
C LEU A 112 2.26 -1.64 0.36
N SER A 113 1.87 -0.93 -0.70
CA SER A 113 2.77 0.05 -1.34
C SER A 113 2.85 1.40 -0.63
N ASN A 114 2.76 1.43 0.72
CA ASN A 114 2.68 2.65 1.54
C ASN A 114 1.70 3.66 0.93
N LEU A 115 0.47 3.20 0.64
CA LEU A 115 -0.56 4.04 0.07
C LEU A 115 -0.92 5.12 1.09
N GLU A 116 -0.53 6.34 0.79
CA GLU A 116 -0.80 7.48 1.65
C GLU A 116 -2.31 7.71 1.77
N ALA A 117 -2.76 8.35 2.86
CA ALA A 117 -4.18 8.56 3.14
C ALA A 117 -4.94 9.28 2.01
N HIS A 118 -4.26 10.07 1.19
CA HIS A 118 -4.82 10.73 0.00
C HIS A 118 -4.85 9.85 -1.27
N GLY A 119 -4.45 8.58 -1.17
CA GLY A 119 -4.44 7.62 -2.28
C GLY A 119 -3.25 7.77 -3.24
N GLY A 120 -2.21 8.51 -2.85
CA GLY A 120 -1.00 8.68 -3.64
C GLY A 120 -0.08 7.45 -3.60
N LEU A 121 0.37 7.01 -4.76
CA LEU A 121 1.36 5.94 -4.92
C LEU A 121 2.69 6.54 -5.38
N TYR A 122 3.74 6.35 -4.58
CA TYR A 122 5.05 6.95 -4.83
C TYR A 122 6.13 5.88 -4.90
N VAL A 123 6.70 5.69 -6.09
CA VAL A 123 7.67 4.61 -6.36
C VAL A 123 8.80 4.62 -5.34
N LEU A 124 9.49 5.76 -5.14
CA LEU A 124 10.63 5.83 -4.22
C LEU A 124 10.22 5.59 -2.75
N HIS A 125 9.03 6.02 -2.35
CA HIS A 125 8.52 5.82 -0.99
C HIS A 125 8.22 4.35 -0.71
N SER A 126 7.68 3.64 -1.70
CA SER A 126 7.34 2.22 -1.57
C SER A 126 8.57 1.30 -1.46
N HIS A 127 9.79 1.81 -1.72
CA HIS A 127 11.04 1.06 -1.55
C HIS A 127 11.72 1.31 -0.20
N LEU A 128 11.19 2.20 0.65
CA LEU A 128 11.78 2.51 1.95
C LEU A 128 11.30 1.50 2.99
N ASN A 129 12.25 0.86 3.68
CA ASN A 129 11.95 -0.18 4.66
C ASN A 129 11.47 0.38 6.01
N HIS A 130 10.90 -0.51 6.83
CA HIS A 130 10.41 -0.18 8.16
C HIS A 130 11.51 -0.20 9.24
N SER A 131 11.48 0.80 10.13
CA SER A 131 12.11 0.71 11.46
C SER A 131 11.23 1.40 12.51
N CYS A 132 11.12 0.83 13.72
CA CYS A 132 10.45 1.48 14.85
C CYS A 132 11.25 2.67 15.42
N SER A 133 12.50 2.84 14.95
CA SER A 133 13.32 4.04 15.12
C SER A 133 13.72 4.57 13.73
N PRO A 134 12.81 5.28 13.04
CA PRO A 134 13.03 5.72 11.67
C PRO A 134 14.06 6.86 11.63
N ASN A 135 14.93 6.85 10.63
CA ASN A 135 15.90 7.93 10.40
C ASN A 135 15.35 9.03 9.49
N VAL A 136 14.25 8.77 8.77
CA VAL A 136 13.56 9.74 7.91
C VAL A 136 12.08 9.82 8.28
N SER A 137 11.50 11.01 8.14
CA SER A 137 10.07 11.26 8.30
C SER A 137 9.44 11.72 6.99
N VAL A 138 8.27 11.20 6.68
CA VAL A 138 7.50 11.54 5.48
C VAL A 138 6.52 12.65 5.85
N ARG A 139 6.50 13.73 5.07
CA ARG A 139 5.68 14.92 5.31
C ARG A 139 5.04 15.40 4.02
N HIS A 140 3.78 15.78 4.13
CA HIS A 140 3.05 16.50 3.08
C HIS A 140 3.11 17.99 3.39
N LEU A 141 4.21 18.64 3.02
CA LEU A 141 4.45 20.05 3.34
C LEU A 141 3.55 21.00 2.52
N GLU A 142 3.06 20.54 1.38
CA GLU A 142 2.32 21.39 0.44
C GLU A 142 0.87 20.90 0.28
N GLN A 143 0.02 21.29 1.22
CA GLN A 143 -1.42 20.95 1.20
C GLN A 143 -2.25 21.84 0.25
N ARG A 144 -1.64 22.90 -0.29
CA ARG A 144 -2.37 23.96 -1.04
C ARG A 144 -2.35 23.80 -2.56
N THR A 145 -1.45 22.98 -3.11
CA THR A 145 -1.41 22.69 -4.53
C THR A 145 -1.83 21.25 -4.78
N ALA A 146 -2.58 20.99 -5.86
CA ALA A 146 -2.95 19.65 -6.31
C ALA A 146 -1.75 18.76 -6.74
N LEU A 147 -0.52 19.20 -6.46
CA LEU A 147 0.69 18.43 -6.63
C LEU A 147 0.81 17.50 -5.43
N SER A 148 0.38 16.25 -5.62
CA SER A 148 0.66 15.12 -4.73
C SER A 148 2.18 14.96 -4.61
N ARG A 149 2.82 15.72 -3.71
CA ARG A 149 4.27 15.67 -3.44
C ARG A 149 4.50 15.27 -2.00
N ILE A 150 5.32 14.24 -1.82
CA ILE A 150 5.87 13.88 -0.51
C ILE A 150 7.24 14.52 -0.33
N THR A 151 7.52 14.95 0.89
CA THR A 151 8.86 15.37 1.30
C THR A 151 9.38 14.42 2.37
N LEU A 152 10.60 13.93 2.16
CA LEU A 152 11.31 13.10 3.11
C LEU A 152 12.31 13.97 3.87
N VAL A 153 12.15 14.06 5.19
CA VAL A 153 12.98 14.89 6.07
C VAL A 153 13.77 13.99 7.01
N ALA A 154 15.09 14.10 6.96
CA ALA A 154 15.98 13.38 7.87
C ALA A 154 15.73 13.82 9.33
N ARG A 155 15.62 12.86 10.25
CA ARG A 155 15.43 13.11 11.68
C ARG A 155 16.73 13.23 12.46
N ARG A 156 17.84 12.83 11.83
CA ARG A 156 19.20 12.89 12.35
C ARG A 156 20.18 12.98 11.18
N ASP A 157 21.45 13.23 11.49
CA ASP A 157 22.51 13.15 10.50
C ASP A 157 22.61 11.72 9.93
N LEU A 158 22.76 11.64 8.61
CA LEU A 158 22.82 10.41 7.84
C LEU A 158 24.21 10.30 7.20
N SER A 159 24.83 9.13 7.32
CA SER A 159 26.10 8.85 6.66
C SER A 159 25.88 8.29 5.24
N PRO A 160 26.80 8.53 4.29
CA PRO A 160 26.73 7.90 2.97
C PRO A 160 26.70 6.37 3.08
N GLY A 161 25.76 5.73 2.38
CA GLY A 161 25.56 4.28 2.41
C GLY A 161 24.65 3.78 3.54
N GLU A 162 24.14 4.67 4.40
CA GLU A 162 23.14 4.30 5.40
C GLU A 162 21.75 4.08 4.75
N GLU A 163 21.09 2.98 5.09
CA GLU A 163 19.74 2.68 4.60
C GLU A 163 18.71 3.63 5.21
N LEU A 164 17.76 4.08 4.39
CA LEU A 164 16.69 4.98 4.82
C LEU A 164 15.49 4.17 5.31
N PHE A 165 15.06 4.44 6.54
CA PHE A 165 13.95 3.78 7.20
C PHE A 165 12.82 4.75 7.54
N ILE A 166 11.60 4.29 7.28
CA ILE A 166 10.35 4.96 7.66
C ILE A 166 9.57 4.10 8.67
N THR A 167 8.52 4.65 9.26
CA THR A 167 7.65 3.90 10.18
C THR A 167 6.35 3.54 9.49
N TYR A 168 6.04 2.25 9.37
CA TYR A 168 4.77 1.76 8.79
C TYR A 168 3.66 1.72 9.83
N VAL A 169 4.05 1.52 11.09
CA VAL A 169 3.17 1.44 12.25
C VAL A 169 3.40 2.62 13.17
N ASN A 170 2.46 2.87 14.07
CA ASN A 170 2.64 3.91 15.08
C ASN A 170 3.77 3.50 16.05
N PRO A 171 4.89 4.26 16.13
CA PRO A 171 6.00 3.92 17.00
C PRO A 171 5.66 4.09 18.49
N ASP A 172 4.56 4.75 18.85
CA ASP A 172 4.15 4.94 20.25
C ASP A 172 3.49 3.68 20.85
N LEU A 173 3.10 2.71 20.00
CA LEU A 173 2.47 1.47 20.41
C LEU A 173 3.45 0.53 21.14
N PRO A 174 2.94 -0.34 22.04
CA PRO A 174 3.72 -1.39 22.69
C PRO A 174 4.33 -2.38 21.69
N LEU A 175 5.44 -3.03 22.08
CA LEU A 175 6.17 -3.99 21.24
C LEU A 175 5.26 -5.04 20.60
N GLU A 176 4.39 -5.69 21.38
CA GLU A 176 3.49 -6.74 20.90
C GLU A 176 2.52 -6.22 19.83
N GLN A 177 1.94 -5.02 20.04
CA GLN A 177 1.03 -4.40 19.09
C GLN A 177 1.77 -3.98 17.81
N ARG A 178 3.00 -3.44 17.92
CA ARG A 178 3.82 -3.12 16.74
C ARG A 178 4.16 -4.36 15.94
N ARG A 179 4.60 -5.45 16.58
CA ARG A 179 4.89 -6.73 15.90
C ARG A 179 3.64 -7.27 15.23
N ARG A 180 2.49 -7.26 15.92
CA ARG A 180 1.21 -7.70 15.35
C ARG A 180 0.80 -6.90 14.12
N GLN A 181 0.92 -5.57 14.16
CA GLN A 181 0.60 -4.72 12.99
C GLN A 181 1.59 -4.92 11.84
N LEU A 182 2.87 -5.18 12.13
CA LEU A 182 3.88 -5.44 11.10
C LEU A 182 3.69 -6.79 10.39
N LEU A 183 3.11 -7.79 11.06
CA LEU A 183 2.72 -9.06 10.41
C LEU A 183 1.75 -8.83 9.25
N GLU A 184 0.90 -7.79 9.31
CA GLU A 184 0.00 -7.44 8.21
C GLU A 184 0.73 -7.02 6.93
N TRP A 185 1.93 -6.50 7.08
CA TRP A 185 2.78 -6.09 5.96
C TRP A 185 3.56 -7.27 5.37
N GLY A 186 3.41 -8.47 5.94
CA GLY A 186 4.18 -9.66 5.57
C GLY A 186 5.63 -9.61 6.05
N PHE A 187 6.01 -8.59 6.82
CA PHE A 187 7.29 -8.57 7.51
C PHE A 187 7.14 -9.37 8.81
N GLY A 188 8.11 -10.25 9.07
CA GLY A 188 8.18 -10.97 10.33
C GLY A 188 8.49 -10.04 11.51
N ASP A 189 8.99 -10.61 12.61
CA ASP A 189 9.35 -9.83 13.79
C ASP A 189 10.37 -8.75 13.45
N CYS A 190 10.02 -7.49 13.74
CA CYS A 190 10.93 -6.37 13.56
C CYS A 190 12.12 -6.50 14.52
N LEU A 191 13.33 -6.62 13.96
CA LEU A 191 14.60 -6.77 14.67
C LEU A 191 15.34 -5.44 14.87
N CYS A 192 14.64 -4.30 14.80
CA CYS A 192 15.27 -3.01 15.04
C CYS A 192 15.78 -2.91 16.49
N SER A 193 16.77 -2.03 16.74
CA SER A 193 17.38 -1.84 18.06
C SER A 193 16.34 -1.64 19.17
N ARG A 194 15.33 -0.81 18.91
CA ARG A 194 14.23 -0.55 19.85
C ARG A 194 13.43 -1.81 20.20
N CYS A 195 13.11 -2.65 19.21
CA CYS A 195 12.37 -3.89 19.47
C CYS A 195 13.21 -4.89 20.26
N LEU A 196 14.51 -5.00 19.95
CA LEU A 196 15.43 -5.88 20.68
C LEU A 196 15.68 -5.41 22.12
N GLU A 197 15.69 -4.10 22.37
CA GLU A 197 15.81 -3.52 23.71
C GLU A 197 14.54 -3.73 24.54
N GLU A 198 13.36 -3.46 23.96
CA GLU A 198 12.07 -3.67 24.62
C GLU A 198 11.80 -5.16 24.90
N GLU A 199 12.28 -6.08 24.05
CA GLU A 199 12.20 -7.53 24.28
C GLU A 199 13.08 -8.01 25.44
N LYS A 200 14.24 -7.37 25.64
CA LYS A 200 15.16 -7.67 26.76
C LYS A 200 14.70 -7.07 28.09
N ALA A 201 13.85 -6.04 28.05
CA ALA A 201 13.34 -5.35 29.23
C ALA A 201 11.80 -5.25 29.18
N PRO A 202 11.05 -6.34 29.44
CA PRO A 202 9.59 -6.30 29.54
C PRO A 202 9.20 -5.50 30.80
N SER A 203 9.20 -4.17 30.70
CA SER A 203 8.82 -3.28 31.81
C SER A 203 7.31 -3.01 31.82
N LEU A 204 6.74 -3.17 33.02
CA LEU A 204 5.33 -3.10 33.44
C LEU A 204 4.62 -1.75 33.17
N VAL A 205 4.46 -1.29 31.92
CA VAL A 205 3.89 0.05 31.62
C VAL A 205 2.62 0.02 30.74
N ALA A 206 1.89 -1.09 30.68
CA ALA A 206 0.77 -1.25 29.74
C ALA A 206 -0.57 -0.62 30.17
N ALA A 207 -0.80 -0.31 31.44
CA ALA A 207 -2.16 0.01 31.93
C ALA A 207 -2.59 1.49 31.84
N GLY A 208 -1.71 2.43 31.44
CA GLY A 208 -1.96 3.87 31.58
C GLY A 208 -2.00 4.73 30.31
N LYS A 209 -1.74 4.17 29.12
CA LYS A 209 -1.54 4.96 27.89
C LYS A 209 -2.76 5.08 26.97
N GLU A 210 -3.68 4.12 26.98
CA GLU A 210 -4.84 4.11 26.06
C GLU A 210 -5.76 5.33 26.24
N SER A 211 -5.96 5.79 27.48
CA SER A 211 -6.84 6.95 27.76
C SER A 211 -6.28 8.28 27.22
N ASN A 212 -4.96 8.44 27.16
CA ASN A 212 -4.35 9.68 26.68
C ASN A 212 -4.31 9.76 25.14
N ASP A 213 -4.28 8.62 24.45
CA ASP A 213 -4.22 8.57 22.99
C ASP A 213 -5.59 8.88 22.37
N LEU A 214 -6.67 8.34 22.95
CA LEU A 214 -8.05 8.70 22.58
C LEU A 214 -8.32 10.20 22.75
N GLU A 215 -7.86 10.80 23.85
CA GLU A 215 -8.04 12.23 24.08
C GLU A 215 -7.29 13.09 23.04
N ARG A 216 -6.08 12.65 22.64
CA ARG A 216 -5.27 13.35 21.64
C ARG A 216 -5.86 13.21 20.23
N GLU A 217 -6.33 12.02 19.86
CA GLU A 217 -7.02 11.77 18.60
C GLU A 217 -8.34 12.54 18.51
N LEU A 218 -9.12 12.59 19.60
CA LEU A 218 -10.35 13.38 19.66
C LEU A 218 -10.06 14.88 19.52
N LYS A 219 -9.03 15.40 20.20
CA LYS A 219 -8.62 16.80 20.07
C LYS A 219 -8.11 17.15 18.67
N ALA A 220 -7.38 16.24 18.03
CA ALA A 220 -6.92 16.41 16.65
C ALA A 220 -8.10 16.36 15.65
N GLY A 221 -9.07 15.47 15.86
CA GLY A 221 -10.28 15.39 15.04
C GLY A 221 -11.19 16.62 15.18
N LEU A 222 -11.16 17.28 16.34
CA LEU A 222 -11.85 18.56 16.58
C LEU A 222 -11.02 19.79 16.16
N GLY A 223 -9.78 19.62 15.67
CA GLY A 223 -8.92 20.73 15.25
C GLY A 223 -8.42 21.62 16.39
N VAL A 224 -8.30 21.08 17.61
CA VAL A 224 -7.88 21.81 18.82
C VAL A 224 -6.36 21.72 19.06
N LEU A 225 -5.63 21.09 18.13
CA LEU A 225 -4.16 20.98 18.11
C LEU A 225 -3.58 21.44 16.77
#